data_AF-A0A966MG94-F1
#
_entry.id   AF-A0A966MG94-F1
#
_cell.length_a   1.000
_cell.length_b   1.000
_cell.length_c   1.000
_cell.angle_alpha   90.00
_cell.angle_beta   90.00
_cell.angle_gamma   90.00
#
_symmetry.space_group_name_H-M   'P 1'
#
loop_
_entity.id
_entity.type
_entity.pdbx_description
1 polymer ?
#
loop_
_entity_poly.entity_id
_entity_poly.type
_entity_poly.pdbx_seq_one_letter_code
_entity_poly.pdbx_strand_id
1 'polypeptide(L)'
;MRLTNNLDTIAAIATPSGAGGIGVVRISGPKASDVAKHLLGVCPENRLASYLPFLDSNGQEIDRGIALFFKSPHSYTGEDVLELQGHGGIAVMQLLLARCIECGARLAKPGEFTERAYLNDKIDLAQAEAVADLINASTSEAAKSAMLSLSGYFSNKIIYKIRDFRVY
;
A
#
# COMPACT_ATOMS: atom_id res chain seq x y z
N MET A 1 -24.03 -0.02 12.19
CA MET A 1 -23.65 1.33 11.72
C MET A 1 -22.57 1.14 10.65
N ARG A 2 -22.93 1.20 9.36
CA ARG A 2 -21.96 1.08 8.25
C ARG A 2 -21.09 2.34 8.28
N LEU A 3 -19.85 2.21 8.72
CA LEU A 3 -18.86 3.27 8.63
C LEU A 3 -18.69 3.61 7.14
N THR A 4 -18.65 4.91 6.87
CA THR A 4 -18.70 5.54 5.56
C THR A 4 -17.80 4.87 4.52
N ASN A 5 -18.42 4.48 3.40
CA ASN A 5 -17.75 4.12 2.14
C ASN A 5 -16.73 5.22 1.80
N ASN A 6 -15.46 5.02 2.12
CA ASN A 6 -14.40 5.96 1.75
C ASN A 6 -14.08 5.71 0.26
N LEU A 7 -14.93 6.26 -0.61
CA LEU A 7 -14.88 6.10 -2.08
C LEU A 7 -13.69 6.82 -2.74
N ASP A 8 -12.79 7.37 -1.95
CA ASP A 8 -11.65 8.09 -2.46
C ASP A 8 -10.46 7.15 -2.71
N THR A 9 -9.59 7.59 -3.62
CA THR A 9 -8.36 6.89 -3.96
C THR A 9 -7.21 7.69 -3.37
N ILE A 10 -6.32 7.02 -2.65
CA ILE A 10 -5.18 7.63 -1.99
C ILE A 10 -3.88 7.27 -2.69
N ALA A 11 -2.92 8.19 -2.66
CA ALA A 11 -1.57 7.97 -3.16
C ALA A 11 -0.53 8.48 -2.15
N ALA A 12 0.62 7.80 -2.06
CA ALA A 12 1.79 8.27 -1.32
C ALA A 12 3.08 7.64 -1.86
N ILE A 13 4.21 8.28 -1.58
CA ILE A 13 5.52 7.64 -1.72
C ILE A 13 5.66 6.63 -0.57
N ALA A 14 5.86 5.36 -0.90
CA ALA A 14 5.89 4.24 0.04
C ALA A 14 7.31 3.85 0.47
N THR A 15 8.34 4.41 -0.17
CA THR A 15 9.75 4.25 0.21
C THR A 15 10.23 5.38 1.12
N PRO A 16 11.26 5.16 1.96
CA PRO A 16 11.87 6.22 2.75
C PRO A 16 12.31 7.41 1.89
N SER A 17 12.32 8.60 2.47
CA SER A 17 12.83 9.81 1.82
C SER A 17 14.34 9.71 1.62
N GLY A 18 14.82 10.16 0.46
CA GLY A 18 16.25 10.14 0.10
C GLY A 18 16.46 9.72 -1.33
N ALA A 19 17.72 9.66 -1.76
CA ALA A 19 18.10 9.07 -3.04
C ALA A 19 18.27 7.55 -2.86
N GLY A 20 17.58 6.77 -3.68
CA GLY A 20 17.70 5.32 -3.74
C GLY A 20 17.70 4.83 -5.18
N GLY A 21 18.14 3.58 -5.41
CA GLY A 21 18.07 2.98 -6.74
C GLY A 21 16.64 2.87 -7.26
N ILE A 22 15.68 2.62 -6.36
CA ILE A 22 14.25 2.49 -6.66
C ILE A 22 13.45 3.31 -5.63
N GLY A 23 12.39 3.96 -6.10
CA GLY A 23 11.35 4.56 -5.27
C GLY A 23 9.98 4.02 -5.67
N VAL A 24 9.07 3.96 -4.70
CA VAL A 24 7.72 3.41 -4.94
C VAL A 24 6.67 4.47 -4.64
N VAL A 25 5.77 4.74 -5.60
CA VAL A 25 4.50 5.44 -5.36
C VAL A 25 3.39 4.40 -5.33
N ARG A 26 2.66 4.33 -4.22
CA ARG A 26 1.53 3.40 -4.03
C ARG A 26 0.23 4.18 -4.10
N ILE A 27 -0.75 3.61 -4.81
CA ILE A 27 -2.10 4.13 -4.97
C ILE A 27 -3.08 3.06 -4.52
N SER A 28 -4.11 3.39 -3.73
CA SER A 28 -5.15 2.47 -3.26
C SER A 28 -6.53 3.09 -3.35
N GLY A 29 -7.51 2.36 -3.87
CA GLY A 29 -8.91 2.78 -3.90
C GLY A 29 -9.58 2.53 -5.26
N PRO A 30 -10.87 2.90 -5.39
CA PRO A 30 -11.69 2.52 -6.54
C PRO A 30 -11.25 3.10 -7.88
N LYS A 31 -10.45 4.18 -7.90
CA LYS A 31 -9.92 4.80 -9.12
C LYS A 31 -8.50 4.32 -9.46
N ALA A 32 -7.91 3.37 -8.73
CA ALA A 32 -6.54 2.93 -8.98
C ALA A 32 -6.31 2.43 -10.43
N SER A 33 -7.29 1.71 -11.00
CA SER A 33 -7.22 1.27 -12.41
C SER A 33 -7.30 2.45 -13.40
N ASP A 34 -8.08 3.49 -13.09
CA ASP A 34 -8.17 4.67 -13.95
C ASP A 34 -6.92 5.54 -13.85
N VAL A 35 -6.35 5.67 -12.65
CA VAL A 35 -5.03 6.29 -12.43
C VAL A 35 -3.98 5.55 -13.27
N ALA A 36 -3.99 4.20 -13.27
CA ALA A 36 -3.08 3.40 -14.09
C ALA A 36 -3.23 3.71 -15.59
N LYS A 37 -4.46 3.75 -16.13
CA LYS A 37 -4.70 4.06 -17.54
C LYS A 37 -4.19 5.46 -17.92
N HIS A 38 -4.38 6.47 -17.07
CA HIS A 38 -3.90 7.83 -17.34
C HIS A 38 -2.38 7.96 -17.27
N LEU A 39 -1.71 7.24 -16.36
CA LEU A 39 -0.26 7.29 -16.16
C LEU A 39 0.52 6.37 -17.10
N LEU A 40 -0.06 5.24 -17.49
CA LEU A 40 0.65 4.16 -18.17
C LEU A 40 0.08 3.87 -19.57
N GLY A 41 -1.02 4.51 -19.94
CA GLY A 41 -1.82 4.19 -21.15
C GLY A 41 -2.66 2.92 -21.03
N VAL A 42 -2.39 2.08 -20.03
CA VAL A 42 -3.07 0.80 -19.79
C VAL A 42 -3.09 0.49 -18.29
N CYS A 43 -4.09 -0.28 -17.84
CA CYS A 43 -4.01 -0.88 -16.51
C CYS A 43 -3.20 -2.19 -16.62
N PRO A 44 -2.09 -2.37 -15.87
CA PRO A 44 -1.35 -3.62 -15.86
C PRO A 44 -2.24 -4.81 -15.51
N GLU A 45 -1.88 -5.99 -16.01
CA GLU A 45 -2.53 -7.23 -15.59
C GLU A 45 -2.32 -7.48 -14.09
N ASN A 46 -3.30 -8.10 -13.46
CA ASN A 46 -3.29 -8.34 -12.01
C ASN A 46 -2.09 -9.20 -11.62
N ARG A 47 -1.23 -8.68 -10.74
CA ARG A 47 -0.01 -9.31 -10.22
C ARG A 47 1.04 -9.65 -11.27
N LEU A 48 1.00 -8.99 -12.43
CA LEU A 48 2.03 -9.09 -13.46
C LEU A 48 2.88 -7.81 -13.50
N ALA A 49 4.19 -7.96 -13.32
CA ALA A 49 5.13 -6.86 -13.45
C ALA A 49 5.19 -6.39 -14.91
N SER A 50 4.84 -5.13 -15.13
CA SER A 50 4.85 -4.52 -16.47
C SER A 50 5.87 -3.38 -16.51
N TYR A 51 6.86 -3.47 -17.39
CA TYR A 51 7.82 -2.39 -17.60
C TYR A 51 7.26 -1.36 -18.59
N LEU A 52 6.88 -0.19 -18.10
CA LEU A 52 6.08 0.80 -18.83
C LEU A 52 6.62 2.23 -18.59
N PRO A 53 6.44 3.14 -19.57
CA PRO A 53 6.65 4.57 -19.31
C PRO A 53 5.58 5.10 -18.36
N PHE A 54 5.96 6.05 -17.51
CA PHE A 54 5.07 6.79 -16.62
C PHE A 54 4.90 8.19 -17.21
N LEU A 55 3.68 8.54 -17.61
CA LEU A 55 3.38 9.69 -18.44
C LEU A 55 2.79 10.86 -17.65
N ASP A 56 3.18 12.07 -18.02
CA ASP A 56 2.54 13.31 -17.57
C ASP A 56 1.18 13.55 -18.27
N SER A 57 0.57 14.72 -18.03
CA SER A 57 -0.70 15.11 -18.64
C SER A 57 -0.60 15.41 -20.15
N ASN A 58 0.59 15.65 -20.67
CA ASN A 58 0.87 15.92 -22.08
C ASN A 58 1.33 14.66 -22.84
N GLY A 59 1.49 13.52 -22.16
CA GLY A 59 2.01 12.27 -22.72
C GLY A 59 3.54 12.20 -22.78
N GLN A 60 4.26 13.07 -22.07
CA GLN A 60 5.72 12.99 -21.93
C GLN A 60 6.11 12.05 -20.79
N GLU A 61 7.24 11.34 -20.94
CA GLU A 61 7.74 10.44 -19.90
C GLU A 61 8.29 11.23 -18.70
N ILE A 62 7.66 11.04 -17.54
CA ILE A 62 8.20 11.46 -16.25
C ILE A 62 9.34 10.53 -15.84
N ASP A 63 9.11 9.22 -16.02
CA ASP A 63 10.06 8.15 -15.72
C ASP A 63 9.64 6.88 -16.47
N ARG A 64 10.43 5.82 -16.35
CA ARG A 64 10.12 4.49 -16.87
C ARG A 64 10.50 3.44 -15.84
N GLY A 65 9.57 2.55 -15.52
CA GLY A 65 9.74 1.64 -14.39
C GLY A 65 8.78 0.47 -14.42
N ILE A 66 8.72 -0.25 -13.31
CA ILE A 66 7.83 -1.39 -13.13
C ILE A 66 6.51 -0.90 -12.54
N ALA A 67 5.40 -1.22 -13.19
CA ALA A 67 4.07 -1.07 -12.63
C ALA A 67 3.50 -2.43 -12.20
N LEU A 68 2.91 -2.48 -11.02
CA LEU A 68 2.18 -3.63 -10.49
C LEU A 68 0.76 -3.24 -10.12
N PHE A 69 -0.21 -4.00 -10.59
CA PHE A 69 -1.61 -3.83 -10.22
C PHE A 69 -2.08 -5.01 -9.37
N PHE A 70 -2.76 -4.74 -8.26
CA PHE A 70 -3.38 -5.72 -7.39
C PHE A 70 -4.88 -5.45 -7.36
N LYS A 71 -5.65 -6.39 -7.91
CA LYS A 71 -7.11 -6.31 -7.92
C LYS A 71 -7.68 -6.67 -6.54
N SER A 72 -8.64 -5.88 -6.06
CA SER A 72 -9.48 -6.19 -4.90
C SER A 72 -10.13 -7.57 -5.05
N PRO A 73 -10.27 -8.35 -3.95
CA PRO A 73 -9.87 -8.07 -2.57
C PRO A 73 -8.44 -8.51 -2.23
N HIS A 74 -7.63 -8.86 -3.24
CA HIS A 74 -6.34 -9.52 -3.08
C HIS A 74 -5.17 -8.53 -3.14
N SER A 75 -5.23 -7.49 -2.32
CA SER A 75 -4.20 -6.47 -2.15
C SER A 75 -3.90 -6.24 -0.66
N TYR A 76 -2.91 -5.39 -0.37
CA TYR A 76 -2.58 -5.00 1.01
C TYR A 76 -3.76 -4.34 1.74
N THR A 77 -4.40 -3.38 1.09
CA THR A 77 -5.53 -2.64 1.66
C THR A 77 -6.87 -3.36 1.50
N GLY A 78 -6.94 -4.41 0.67
CA GLY A 78 -8.20 -5.03 0.25
C GLY A 78 -8.91 -4.31 -0.90
N GLU A 79 -8.41 -3.15 -1.33
CA GLU A 79 -8.92 -2.38 -2.48
C GLU A 79 -8.15 -2.72 -3.76
N ASP A 80 -8.51 -2.10 -4.89
CA ASP A 80 -7.60 -2.07 -6.03
C ASP A 80 -6.37 -1.22 -5.64
N VAL A 81 -5.17 -1.74 -5.91
CA VAL A 81 -3.88 -1.09 -5.60
C VAL A 81 -3.00 -1.04 -6.84
N LEU A 82 -2.41 0.12 -7.12
CA LEU A 82 -1.36 0.29 -8.12
C LEU A 82 -0.06 0.66 -7.41
N GLU A 83 1.04 0.01 -7.79
CA GLU A 83 2.39 0.39 -7.37
C GLU A 83 3.22 0.78 -8.58
N LEU A 84 3.82 1.97 -8.53
CA LEU A 84 4.75 2.48 -9.52
C LEU A 84 6.15 2.43 -8.92
N GLN A 85 7.01 1.58 -9.46
CA GLN A 85 8.40 1.42 -9.04
C GLN A 85 9.32 2.06 -10.08
N GLY A 86 9.74 3.29 -9.81
CA GLY A 86 10.61 4.09 -10.68
C GLY A 86 11.96 4.35 -10.04
N HIS A 87 12.75 5.24 -10.64
CA HIS A 87 14.03 5.67 -10.07
C HIS A 87 13.82 6.44 -8.78
N GLY A 88 14.52 6.08 -7.70
CA GLY A 88 14.33 6.64 -6.36
C GLY A 88 14.88 8.06 -6.15
N GLY A 89 14.87 8.90 -7.18
CA GLY A 89 15.20 10.32 -7.08
C GLY A 89 14.04 11.13 -6.50
N ILE A 90 14.33 12.04 -5.56
CA ILE A 90 13.32 12.85 -4.85
C ILE A 90 12.40 13.59 -5.84
N ALA A 91 12.98 14.24 -6.86
CA ALA A 91 12.22 14.99 -7.85
C ALA A 91 11.28 14.08 -8.67
N VAL A 92 11.75 12.93 -9.12
CA VAL A 92 10.95 11.98 -9.92
C VAL A 92 9.80 11.42 -9.09
N MET A 93 10.04 11.04 -7.84
CA MET A 93 8.99 10.56 -6.93
C MET A 93 7.93 11.62 -6.64
N GLN A 94 8.33 12.88 -6.49
CA GLN A 94 7.40 13.99 -6.31
C GLN A 94 6.57 14.25 -7.57
N LEU A 95 7.17 14.19 -8.77
CA LEU A 95 6.45 14.31 -10.03
C LEU A 95 5.44 13.18 -10.23
N LEU A 96 5.81 11.93 -9.97
CA LEU A 96 4.89 10.80 -10.05
C LEU A 96 3.74 10.92 -9.04
N LEU A 97 4.02 11.31 -7.79
CA LEU A 97 2.99 11.50 -6.79
C LEU A 97 2.02 12.63 -7.18
N ALA A 98 2.55 13.78 -7.65
CA ALA A 98 1.73 14.88 -8.14
C ALA A 98 0.84 14.43 -9.31
N ARG A 99 1.40 13.67 -10.25
CA ARG A 99 0.64 13.11 -11.37
C ARG A 99 -0.46 12.15 -10.92
N CYS A 100 -0.22 11.32 -9.90
CA CYS A 100 -1.27 10.47 -9.32
C CYS A 100 -2.42 11.29 -8.75
N ILE A 101 -2.12 12.43 -8.11
CA ILE A 101 -3.12 13.34 -7.55
C ILE A 101 -3.93 14.00 -8.67
N GLU A 102 -3.29 14.48 -9.74
CA GLU A 102 -3.97 15.00 -10.93
C GLU A 102 -4.91 13.99 -11.57
N CYS A 103 -4.54 12.70 -11.55
CA CYS A 103 -5.37 11.60 -12.06
C CYS A 103 -6.54 11.23 -11.13
N GLY A 104 -6.78 11.98 -10.05
CA GLY A 104 -7.95 11.83 -9.18
C GLY A 104 -7.71 11.07 -7.88
N ALA A 105 -6.45 10.78 -7.53
CA ALA A 105 -6.09 10.39 -6.17
C ALA A 105 -5.97 11.64 -5.27
N ARG A 106 -6.00 11.43 -3.95
CA ARG A 106 -5.56 12.43 -2.97
C ARG A 106 -4.35 11.91 -2.22
N LEU A 107 -3.65 12.79 -1.50
CA LEU A 107 -2.58 12.36 -0.61
C LEU A 107 -3.13 11.47 0.52
N ALA A 108 -2.45 10.36 0.79
CA ALA A 108 -2.76 9.50 1.93
C ALA A 108 -2.37 10.18 3.25
N LYS A 109 -3.14 9.94 4.31
CA LYS A 109 -2.75 10.29 5.68
C LYS A 109 -1.70 9.30 6.21
N PRO A 110 -0.91 9.67 7.23
CA PRO A 110 -0.02 8.74 7.91
C PRO A 110 -0.77 7.48 8.37
N GLY A 111 -0.25 6.30 8.03
CA GLY A 111 -0.84 5.01 8.40
C GLY A 111 -2.10 4.59 7.62
N GLU A 112 -2.62 5.43 6.72
CA GLU A 112 -3.95 5.22 6.12
C GLU A 112 -4.05 3.92 5.29
N PHE A 113 -2.96 3.48 4.64
CA PHE A 113 -2.97 2.18 3.93
C PHE A 113 -3.20 1.01 4.90
N THR A 114 -2.55 1.03 6.06
CA THR A 114 -2.69 -0.01 7.09
C THR A 114 -4.04 0.11 7.80
N GLU A 115 -4.52 1.33 8.03
CA GLU A 115 -5.89 1.59 8.53
C GLU A 115 -6.94 0.97 7.59
N ARG A 116 -6.82 1.17 6.27
CA ARG A 116 -7.72 0.56 5.29
C ARG A 116 -7.61 -0.97 5.26
N ALA A 117 -6.40 -1.52 5.41
CA ALA A 117 -6.22 -2.97 5.52
C ALA A 117 -6.98 -3.53 6.73
N TYR A 118 -6.92 -2.84 7.88
CA TYR A 118 -7.70 -3.20 9.07
C TYR A 118 -9.21 -3.09 8.82
N LEU A 119 -9.68 -1.96 8.26
CA LEU A 119 -11.10 -1.72 7.99
C LEU A 119 -11.70 -2.70 6.96
N ASN A 120 -10.87 -3.26 6.07
CA ASN A 120 -11.26 -4.24 5.06
C ASN A 120 -10.97 -5.69 5.50
N ASP A 121 -10.84 -5.93 6.81
CA ASP A 121 -10.63 -7.25 7.42
C ASP A 121 -9.42 -8.02 6.84
N LYS A 122 -8.39 -7.30 6.35
CA LYS A 122 -7.16 -7.91 5.84
C LYS A 122 -6.22 -8.31 6.98
N ILE A 123 -6.25 -7.53 8.06
CA ILE A 123 -5.45 -7.67 9.26
C ILE A 123 -6.29 -7.25 10.47
N ASP A 124 -6.01 -7.80 11.64
CA ASP A 124 -6.57 -7.29 12.90
C ASP A 124 -5.76 -6.09 13.45
N LEU A 125 -6.23 -5.50 14.54
CA LEU A 125 -5.58 -4.32 15.14
C LEU A 125 -4.17 -4.64 15.67
N ALA A 126 -3.96 -5.82 16.25
CA ALA A 126 -2.65 -6.22 16.77
C ALA A 126 -1.65 -6.44 15.63
N GLN A 127 -2.11 -6.97 14.49
CA GLN A 127 -1.34 -7.08 13.26
C GLN A 127 -1.04 -5.71 12.66
N ALA A 128 -1.97 -4.76 12.71
CA ALA A 128 -1.74 -3.38 12.25
C ALA A 128 -0.65 -2.67 13.09
N GLU A 129 -0.68 -2.81 14.42
CA GLU A 129 0.39 -2.32 15.31
C GLU A 129 1.73 -2.99 15.00
N ALA A 130 1.73 -4.31 14.77
CA ALA A 130 2.93 -5.06 14.44
C ALA A 130 3.61 -4.61 13.13
N VAL A 131 2.87 -4.02 12.18
CA VAL A 131 3.47 -3.40 10.98
C VAL A 131 4.37 -2.23 11.38
N ALA A 132 3.90 -1.34 12.26
CA ALA A 132 4.68 -0.20 12.72
C ALA A 132 5.89 -0.65 13.55
N ASP A 133 5.71 -1.65 14.42
CA ASP A 133 6.82 -2.23 15.20
C ASP A 133 7.89 -2.83 14.30
N LEU A 134 7.49 -3.53 13.24
CA LEU A 134 8.43 -4.13 12.28
C LEU A 134 9.24 -3.07 11.53
N ILE A 135 8.59 -1.99 11.08
CA ILE A 135 9.25 -0.89 10.38
C ILE A 135 10.27 -0.18 11.29
N ASN A 136 9.94 -0.01 12.57
CA ASN A 136 10.78 0.69 13.55
C ASN A 136 11.80 -0.21 14.27
N ALA A 137 11.79 -1.52 14.01
CA ALA A 137 12.63 -2.48 14.71
C ALA A 137 14.13 -2.17 14.51
N SER A 138 14.82 -1.89 15.62
CA SER A 138 16.27 -1.61 15.62
C SER A 138 17.14 -2.83 15.95
N THR A 139 16.53 -3.96 16.30
CA THR A 139 17.22 -5.24 16.59
C THR A 139 16.59 -6.40 15.84
N SER A 140 17.37 -7.45 15.60
CA SER A 140 16.88 -8.64 14.88
C SER A 140 15.77 -9.37 15.65
N GLU A 141 15.84 -9.34 16.98
CA GLU A 141 14.90 -9.94 17.91
C GLU A 141 13.58 -9.17 17.90
N ALA A 142 13.62 -7.83 17.91
CA ALA A 142 12.43 -7.00 17.80
C ALA A 142 11.73 -7.24 16.45
N ALA A 143 12.47 -7.29 15.35
CA ALA A 143 11.92 -7.57 14.03
C ALA A 143 11.27 -8.96 13.96
N LYS A 144 11.92 -10.00 14.51
CA LYS A 144 11.35 -11.36 14.59
C LYS A 144 10.08 -11.40 15.44
N SER A 145 10.06 -10.69 16.58
CA SER A 145 8.90 -10.60 17.45
C SER A 145 7.72 -9.92 16.75
N ALA A 146 7.96 -8.78 16.09
CA ALA A 146 6.95 -8.07 15.30
C ALA A 146 6.41 -8.94 14.15
N MET A 147 7.28 -9.69 13.45
CA MET A 147 6.87 -10.63 12.41
C MET A 147 5.95 -11.73 12.94
N LEU A 148 6.20 -12.26 14.14
CA LEU A 148 5.33 -13.26 14.76
C LEU A 148 3.94 -12.67 15.05
N SER A 149 3.87 -11.46 15.61
CA SER A 149 2.59 -10.77 15.81
C SER A 149 1.87 -10.52 14.49
N LEU A 150 2.59 -10.05 13.46
CA LEU A 150 2.04 -9.80 12.12
C LEU A 150 1.48 -11.06 11.45
N SER A 151 2.09 -12.22 11.68
CA SER A 151 1.58 -13.52 11.18
C SER A 151 0.23 -13.95 11.79
N GLY A 152 -0.27 -13.22 12.79
CA GLY A 152 -1.47 -13.58 13.56
C GLY A 152 -1.20 -14.60 14.65
N TYR A 153 0.06 -15.01 14.89
CA TYR A 153 0.42 -15.95 15.94
C TYR A 153 -0.07 -15.49 17.33
N PHE A 154 0.13 -14.21 17.65
CA PHE A 154 -0.32 -13.63 18.92
C PHE A 154 -1.84 -13.65 19.06
N SER A 155 -2.57 -13.16 18.05
CA SER A 155 -4.03 -13.14 18.02
C SER A 155 -4.61 -14.54 18.19
N ASN A 156 -4.08 -15.52 17.46
CA ASN A 156 -4.49 -16.93 17.58
C ASN A 156 -4.27 -17.49 18.98
N LYS A 157 -3.15 -17.16 19.63
CA LYS A 157 -2.82 -17.62 20.99
C LYS A 157 -3.73 -16.99 22.05
N ILE A 158 -4.08 -15.71 21.91
CA ILE A 158 -5.02 -15.02 22.80
C ILE A 158 -6.43 -15.59 22.62
N ILE A 159 -6.91 -15.72 21.37
CA ILE A 159 -8.23 -16.29 21.07
C ILE A 159 -8.35 -17.70 21.63
N TYR A 160 -7.32 -18.53 21.45
CA TYR A 160 -7.26 -19.88 22.02
C TYR A 160 -7.41 -19.84 23.55
N LYS A 161 -6.60 -19.03 24.25
CA LYS A 161 -6.67 -18.91 25.72
C LYS A 161 -8.01 -18.36 26.21
N ILE A 162 -8.56 -17.32 25.57
CA ILE A 162 -9.85 -16.74 25.98
C ILE A 162 -11.00 -17.74 25.76
N ARG A 163 -10.95 -18.54 24.69
CA ARG A 163 -11.91 -19.62 24.48
C ARG A 163 -11.83 -20.67 25.58
N ASP A 164 -10.62 -21.12 25.95
CA ASP A 164 -10.45 -22.04 27.09
C ASP A 164 -11.02 -21.46 28.41
N PHE A 165 -10.86 -20.16 28.65
CA PHE A 165 -11.41 -19.50 29.84
C PHE A 165 -12.93 -19.29 29.82
N ARG A 166 -13.56 -19.27 28.64
CA ARG A 166 -15.03 -19.05 28.47
C ARG A 166 -15.84 -20.35 28.40
N VAL A 167 -15.18 -21.51 28.41
CA VAL A 167 -15.83 -22.84 28.47
C VAL A 167 -15.98 -23.31 29.94
N TYR A 168 -15.67 -22.45 30.91
CA TYR A 168 -16.01 -22.61 32.32
C TYR A 168 -16.85 -21.42 32.82
#